data_AF-A0A7R7EM75-F1
#
_entry.id   AF-A0A7R7EM75-F1
#
_cell.length_a   1.000
_cell.length_b   1.000
_cell.length_c   1.000
_cell.angle_alpha   90.00
_cell.angle_beta   90.00
_cell.angle_gamma   90.00
#
_symmetry.space_group_name_H-M   'P 1'
#
loop_
_entity.id
_entity.type
_entity.pdbx_description
1 polymer ?
#
loop_
_entity_poly.entity_id
_entity_poly.type
_entity_poly.pdbx_seq_one_letter_code
_entity_poly.pdbx_strand_id
1 'polypeptide(L)'
;MEFNQRLFQFITRIIFYVMLIILIISLIYPHTSLYFRTSLFSPFTSKLNSEDVILTPGETFRLRVYRINKKATYWSTDFKVCNVSINGILKAKRVGTAIIKVKIERRVLKCRVRVIRINKSSIIIRSKKTEVLKIWGIRSRVRWSSSNPFVASVNLRGKVTAKKRGKAIIKARVKGKKLTCVVIVY
;
A
#
# COMPACT_ATOMS: atom_id res chain seq x y z
N MET A 1 58.43 8.40 19.23
CA MET A 1 57.39 9.31 18.69
C MET A 1 56.59 8.68 17.54
N GLU A 2 57.22 7.90 16.66
CA GLU A 2 56.57 7.35 15.44
C GLU A 2 55.39 6.39 15.69
N PHE A 3 55.45 5.57 16.75
CA PHE A 3 54.39 4.61 17.11
C PHE A 3 53.06 5.31 17.50
N ASN A 4 53.13 6.37 18.30
CA ASN A 4 51.95 7.15 18.70
C ASN A 4 51.31 7.87 17.50
N GLN A 5 52.11 8.27 16.52
CA GLN A 5 51.61 8.94 15.32
C GLN A 5 50.87 7.96 14.39
N ARG A 6 51.38 6.73 14.23
CA ARG A 6 50.69 5.66 13.47
C ARG A 6 49.41 5.19 14.18
N LEU A 7 49.43 5.08 15.50
CA LEU A 7 48.25 4.74 16.31
C LEU A 7 47.16 5.83 16.23
N PHE A 8 47.54 7.11 16.30
CA PHE A 8 46.63 8.24 16.15
C PHE A 8 46.00 8.29 14.74
N GLN A 9 46.77 8.03 13.69
CA GLN A 9 46.26 7.93 12.32
C GLN A 9 45.29 6.75 12.13
N PHE A 10 45.51 5.64 12.84
CA PHE A 10 44.61 4.50 12.81
C PHE A 10 43.27 4.80 13.51
N ILE A 11 43.32 5.43 14.69
CA ILE A 11 42.14 5.81 15.47
C ILE A 11 41.30 6.85 14.71
N THR A 12 41.93 7.87 14.12
CA THR A 12 41.23 8.90 13.34
C THR A 12 40.54 8.33 12.10
N ARG A 13 41.13 7.33 11.43
CA ARG A 13 40.47 6.60 10.34
C ARG A 13 39.26 5.81 10.82
N ILE A 14 39.35 5.12 11.96
CA ILE A 14 38.22 4.39 12.55
C ILE A 14 37.09 5.35 12.91
N ILE A 15 37.39 6.46 13.57
CA ILE A 15 36.39 7.48 13.94
C ILE A 15 35.74 8.04 12.69
N PHE A 16 36.50 8.31 11.64
CA PHE A 16 35.97 8.75 10.35
C PHE A 16 34.99 7.73 9.75
N TYR A 17 35.34 6.45 9.72
CA TYR A 17 34.44 5.40 9.22
C TYR A 17 33.19 5.22 10.09
N VAL A 18 33.30 5.32 11.41
CA VAL A 18 32.16 5.24 12.33
C VAL A 18 31.22 6.45 12.13
N MET A 19 31.77 7.66 11.99
CA MET A 19 30.99 8.86 11.65
C MET A 19 30.32 8.75 10.28
N LEU A 20 31.01 8.18 9.28
CA LEU A 20 30.47 7.92 7.95
C LEU A 20 29.31 6.91 8.01
N ILE A 21 29.44 5.83 8.79
CA ILE A 21 28.37 4.84 8.98
C ILE A 21 27.16 5.47 9.68
N ILE A 22 27.36 6.29 10.72
CA ILE A 22 26.27 7.01 11.39
C ILE A 22 25.56 7.97 10.44
N LEU A 23 26.31 8.71 9.61
CA LEU A 23 25.78 9.59 8.57
C LEU A 23 24.94 8.78 7.55
N ILE A 24 25.46 7.65 7.07
CA ILE A 24 24.75 6.76 6.13
C ILE A 24 23.47 6.21 6.78
N ILE A 25 23.53 5.75 8.03
CA ILE A 25 22.35 5.28 8.76
C ILE A 25 21.34 6.43 8.90
N SER A 26 21.78 7.65 9.21
CA SER A 26 20.89 8.82 9.34
C SER A 26 20.18 9.19 8.03
N LEU A 27 20.85 9.03 6.88
CA LEU A 27 20.29 9.25 5.55
C LEU A 27 19.31 8.14 5.17
N ILE A 28 19.63 6.88 5.46
CA ILE A 28 18.83 5.73 5.04
C ILE A 28 17.62 5.54 5.97
N TYR A 29 17.80 5.71 7.29
CA TYR A 29 16.80 5.45 8.33
C TYR A 29 15.40 6.05 8.05
N PRO A 30 15.22 7.35 7.72
CA PRO A 30 13.91 7.94 7.46
C PRO A 30 13.20 7.34 6.23
N HIS A 31 13.94 6.72 5.32
CA HIS A 31 13.40 6.03 4.15
C HIS A 31 13.12 4.54 4.39
N THR A 32 13.54 3.98 5.51
CA THR A 32 13.28 2.57 5.86
C THR A 32 11.94 2.37 6.58
N SER A 33 11.41 1.15 6.47
CA SER A 33 10.17 0.76 7.17
C SER A 33 10.28 0.75 8.70
N LEU A 34 11.50 0.79 9.25
CA LEU A 34 11.78 0.77 10.68
C LEU A 34 11.50 2.12 11.35
N TYR A 35 11.81 3.24 10.68
CA TYR A 35 11.46 4.60 11.14
C TYR A 35 9.94 4.76 11.36
N PHE A 36 9.13 4.07 10.56
CA PHE A 36 7.67 4.13 10.64
C PHE A 36 7.06 3.12 11.63
N ARG A 37 7.85 2.29 12.31
CA ARG A 37 7.37 1.21 13.20
C ARG A 37 7.46 1.56 14.70
N THR A 38 7.86 2.78 15.06
CA THR A 38 7.86 3.24 16.45
C THR A 38 6.51 3.87 16.81
N SER A 39 5.53 3.03 17.10
CA SER A 39 4.39 3.46 17.91
C SER A 39 4.44 2.69 19.24
N LEU A 40 5.00 3.32 20.27
CA LEU A 40 4.73 2.90 21.65
C LEU A 40 3.23 3.08 21.89
N PHE A 41 2.52 1.97 22.01
CA PHE A 41 1.07 1.95 22.17
C PHE A 41 0.73 2.42 23.59
N SER A 42 0.43 3.70 23.76
CA SER A 42 -0.14 4.21 25.01
C SER A 42 -1.67 4.12 24.96
N PRO A 43 -2.34 3.51 25.97
CA PRO A 43 -3.77 3.18 25.97
C PRO A 43 -4.71 4.40 25.98
N PHE A 44 -4.19 5.61 26.19
CA PHE A 44 -4.94 6.87 26.17
C PHE A 44 -4.72 7.70 24.89
N THR A 45 -4.18 7.10 23.83
CA THR A 45 -3.87 7.82 22.59
C THR A 45 -5.08 7.93 21.65
N SER A 46 -5.19 9.09 21.01
CA SER A 46 -6.12 9.36 19.92
C SER A 46 -5.95 8.32 18.80
N LYS A 47 -6.98 7.52 18.54
CA LYS A 47 -6.92 6.40 17.59
C LYS A 47 -7.83 6.66 16.38
N LEU A 48 -7.33 6.35 15.19
CA LEU A 48 -8.14 6.34 13.97
C LEU A 48 -8.92 5.03 13.87
N ASN A 49 -10.10 5.07 13.26
CA ASN A 49 -10.87 3.86 12.97
C ASN A 49 -10.10 2.84 12.11
N SER A 50 -9.24 3.33 11.22
CA SER A 50 -8.34 2.50 10.44
C SER A 50 -7.07 3.27 10.07
N GLU A 51 -5.93 2.60 10.17
CA GLU A 51 -4.61 3.13 9.79
C GLU A 51 -4.18 2.68 8.38
N ASP A 52 -4.80 1.64 7.82
CA ASP A 52 -4.51 1.11 6.49
C ASP A 52 -5.81 0.74 5.78
N VAL A 53 -6.24 1.62 4.87
CA VAL A 53 -7.48 1.50 4.12
C VAL A 53 -7.17 1.15 2.67
N ILE A 54 -7.91 0.20 2.11
CA ILE A 54 -7.79 -0.21 0.71
C ILE A 54 -9.12 0.07 0.03
N LEU A 55 -9.08 0.84 -1.04
CA LEU A 55 -10.25 1.31 -1.78
C LEU A 55 -10.14 0.96 -3.26
N THR A 56 -11.27 0.88 -3.94
CA THR A 56 -11.33 0.91 -5.40
C THR A 56 -11.66 2.33 -5.91
N PRO A 57 -11.30 2.70 -7.14
CA PRO A 57 -11.69 4.00 -7.71
C PRO A 57 -13.20 4.26 -7.58
N GLY A 58 -13.57 5.46 -7.12
CA GLY A 58 -14.96 5.85 -6.86
C GLY A 58 -15.47 5.48 -5.46
N GLU A 59 -14.81 4.57 -4.74
CA GLU A 59 -15.22 4.17 -3.39
C GLU A 59 -14.95 5.29 -2.38
N THR A 60 -15.88 5.45 -1.44
CA THR A 60 -15.75 6.41 -0.33
C THR A 60 -15.57 5.70 1.00
N PHE A 61 -14.77 6.28 1.90
CA PHE A 61 -14.55 5.75 3.24
C PHE A 61 -14.55 6.87 4.28
N ARG A 62 -15.31 6.70 5.37
CA ARG A 62 -15.36 7.71 6.43
C ARG A 62 -14.27 7.43 7.48
N LEU A 63 -13.29 8.33 7.55
CA LEU A 63 -12.23 8.28 8.55
C LEU A 63 -12.70 8.97 9.83
N ARG A 64 -12.96 8.17 10.87
CA ARG A 64 -13.35 8.66 12.20
C ARG A 64 -12.13 8.66 13.13
N VAL A 65 -12.08 9.69 13.98
CA VAL A 65 -11.16 9.79 15.12
C VAL A 65 -11.95 9.41 16.36
N TYR A 66 -11.47 8.44 17.14
CA TYR A 66 -12.11 8.05 18.39
C TYR A 66 -11.59 8.87 19.57
N ARG A 67 -12.46 9.02 20.58
CA ARG A 67 -12.14 9.51 21.93
C ARG A 67 -11.84 11.02 22.03
N ILE A 68 -12.23 11.82 21.03
CA ILE A 68 -12.00 13.26 20.98
C ILE A 68 -13.21 13.98 20.40
N ASN A 69 -13.73 15.00 21.11
CA ASN A 69 -14.80 15.91 20.65
C ASN A 69 -14.26 17.25 20.10
N LYS A 70 -12.97 17.29 19.74
CA LYS A 70 -12.29 18.47 19.18
C LYS A 70 -12.23 18.40 17.65
N LYS A 71 -12.19 19.57 17.01
CA LYS A 71 -12.13 19.71 15.54
C LYS A 71 -10.84 19.09 14.99
N ALA A 72 -10.99 18.07 14.14
CA ALA A 72 -9.89 17.46 13.40
C ALA A 72 -9.73 18.13 12.04
N THR A 73 -8.49 18.32 11.60
CA THR A 73 -8.17 18.80 10.24
C THR A 73 -7.50 17.68 9.46
N TYR A 74 -7.93 17.50 8.21
CA TYR A 74 -7.50 16.40 7.36
C TYR A 74 -6.77 16.94 6.14
N TRP A 75 -5.69 16.29 5.73
CA TRP A 75 -5.07 16.54 4.44
C TRP A 75 -4.53 15.27 3.83
N SER A 76 -4.54 15.22 2.50
CA SER A 76 -3.99 14.12 1.71
C SER A 76 -2.62 14.51 1.19
N THR A 77 -1.65 13.59 1.25
CA THR A 77 -0.36 13.78 0.56
C THR A 77 -0.50 13.72 -0.97
N ASP A 78 -1.53 13.04 -1.49
CA ASP A 78 -1.81 12.95 -2.94
C ASP A 78 -3.32 13.01 -3.20
N PHE A 79 -3.79 14.20 -3.57
CA PHE A 79 -5.20 14.48 -3.88
C PHE A 79 -5.68 13.81 -5.17
N LYS A 80 -4.76 13.46 -6.09
CA LYS A 80 -5.09 12.77 -7.34
C LYS A 80 -5.41 11.30 -7.06
N VAL A 81 -4.73 10.70 -6.07
CA VAL A 81 -5.01 9.33 -5.61
C VAL A 81 -6.24 9.29 -4.72
N CYS A 82 -6.28 10.10 -3.65
CA CYS A 82 -7.39 10.12 -2.70
C CYS A 82 -7.69 11.54 -2.24
N ASN A 83 -8.93 11.99 -2.44
CA ASN A 83 -9.40 13.25 -1.91
C ASN A 83 -9.98 13.08 -0.51
N VAL A 84 -9.80 14.07 0.36
CA VAL A 84 -10.39 14.08 1.70
C VAL A 84 -11.27 15.30 1.88
N SER A 85 -12.48 15.07 2.35
CA SER A 85 -13.46 16.11 2.66
C SER A 85 -13.29 16.58 4.11
N ILE A 86 -13.78 17.78 4.42
CA ILE A 86 -13.61 18.39 5.76
C ILE A 86 -14.27 17.58 6.89
N ASN A 87 -15.29 16.78 6.53
CA ASN A 87 -16.01 15.86 7.42
C ASN A 87 -15.32 14.48 7.59
N GLY A 88 -14.11 14.32 7.04
CA GLY A 88 -13.35 13.08 7.12
C GLY A 88 -13.78 12.00 6.12
N ILE A 89 -14.58 12.34 5.09
CA ILE A 89 -14.90 11.40 4.01
C ILE A 89 -13.77 11.38 2.97
N LEU A 90 -13.18 10.21 2.79
CA LEU A 90 -12.17 9.90 1.78
C LEU A 90 -12.87 9.46 0.50
N LYS A 91 -12.48 9.99 -0.66
CA LYS A 91 -12.97 9.56 -1.98
C LYS A 91 -11.78 9.12 -2.83
N ALA A 92 -11.73 7.83 -3.15
CA ALA A 92 -10.70 7.26 -4.02
C ALA A 92 -10.91 7.70 -5.46
N LYS A 93 -9.86 8.23 -6.09
CA LYS A 93 -9.90 8.73 -7.49
C LYS A 93 -9.01 7.87 -8.38
N ARG A 94 -7.70 7.96 -8.18
CA ARG A 94 -6.69 7.29 -9.02
C ARG A 94 -5.97 6.20 -8.24
N VAL A 95 -5.54 5.18 -8.97
CA VAL A 95 -4.70 4.10 -8.44
C VAL A 95 -3.40 4.67 -7.87
N GLY A 96 -3.02 4.22 -6.68
CA GLY A 96 -1.80 4.68 -6.02
C GLY A 96 -1.85 4.50 -4.50
N THR A 97 -0.84 5.04 -3.83
CA THR A 97 -0.79 5.11 -2.37
C THR A 97 -0.81 6.57 -1.95
N ALA A 98 -1.73 6.94 -1.08
CA ALA A 98 -1.81 8.25 -0.45
C ALA A 98 -1.74 8.08 1.07
N ILE A 99 -1.21 9.09 1.76
CA ILE A 99 -1.24 9.16 3.22
C ILE A 99 -2.16 10.31 3.58
N ILE A 100 -3.20 10.00 4.33
CA ILE A 100 -4.07 10.99 4.94
C ILE A 100 -3.49 11.30 6.31
N LYS A 101 -3.11 12.56 6.51
CA LYS A 101 -2.68 13.05 7.81
C LYS A 101 -3.84 13.78 8.46
N VAL A 102 -4.04 13.51 9.74
CA VAL A 102 -5.12 14.09 10.55
C VAL A 102 -4.47 14.83 11.70
N LYS A 103 -4.52 16.16 11.71
CA LYS A 103 -4.02 16.97 12.83
C LYS A 103 -5.13 17.21 13.82
N ILE A 104 -4.79 16.93 15.06
CA ILE A 104 -5.61 17.14 16.22
C ILE A 104 -4.71 17.84 17.22
N GLU A 105 -4.94 19.14 17.43
CA GLU A 105 -4.11 19.99 18.29
C GLU A 105 -2.62 19.91 17.92
N ARG A 106 -1.80 19.31 18.79
CA ARG A 106 -0.34 19.13 18.62
C ARG A 106 0.04 17.77 18.04
N ARG A 107 -0.92 16.87 17.79
CA ARG A 107 -0.66 15.51 17.29
C ARG A 107 -1.09 15.36 15.85
N VAL A 108 -0.36 14.52 15.11
CA VAL A 108 -0.69 14.17 13.72
C VAL A 108 -0.82 12.66 13.60
N LEU A 109 -2.04 12.19 13.36
CA LEU A 109 -2.32 10.80 13.04
C LEU A 109 -2.14 10.57 11.54
N LYS A 110 -1.73 9.36 11.17
CA LYS A 110 -1.49 8.99 9.77
C LYS A 110 -2.36 7.79 9.42
N CYS A 111 -3.06 7.88 8.30
CA CYS A 111 -3.80 6.79 7.69
C CYS A 111 -3.24 6.56 6.28
N ARG A 112 -2.78 5.35 6.01
CA ARG A 112 -2.34 4.94 4.69
C ARG A 112 -3.54 4.48 3.87
N VAL A 113 -3.74 5.08 2.72
CA VAL A 113 -4.81 4.74 1.79
C VAL A 113 -4.19 4.17 0.53
N ARG A 114 -4.65 3.01 0.09
CA ARG A 114 -4.21 2.37 -1.15
C ARG A 114 -5.41 2.19 -2.06
N VAL A 115 -5.35 2.82 -3.22
CA VAL A 115 -6.37 2.66 -4.25
C VAL A 115 -5.89 1.58 -5.21
N ILE A 116 -6.61 0.46 -5.25
CA ILE A 116 -6.27 -0.70 -6.07
C ILE A 116 -7.21 -0.84 -7.26
N ARG A 117 -6.68 -1.33 -8.37
CA ARG A 117 -7.47 -1.61 -9.58
C ARG A 117 -6.91 -2.81 -10.31
N ILE A 118 -7.77 -3.59 -10.94
CA ILE A 118 -7.36 -4.65 -11.85
C ILE A 118 -7.06 -4.06 -13.23
N ASN A 119 -6.05 -4.59 -13.93
CA ASN A 119 -5.66 -4.08 -15.26
C ASN A 119 -6.85 -4.05 -16.22
N LYS A 120 -7.62 -5.15 -16.27
CA LYS A 120 -8.78 -5.33 -17.15
C LYS A 120 -9.95 -5.86 -16.33
N SER A 121 -11.12 -5.24 -16.46
CA SER A 121 -12.38 -5.67 -15.85
C SER A 121 -13.14 -6.68 -16.72
N SER A 122 -12.88 -6.69 -18.02
CA SER A 122 -13.38 -7.69 -18.97
C SER A 122 -12.30 -8.02 -20.00
N ILE A 123 -12.26 -9.28 -20.41
CA ILE A 123 -11.36 -9.79 -21.46
C ILE A 123 -12.11 -10.79 -22.32
N ILE A 124 -11.81 -10.77 -23.61
CA ILE A 124 -12.31 -11.74 -24.57
C ILE A 124 -11.09 -12.50 -25.10
N ILE A 125 -11.06 -13.81 -24.91
CA ILE A 125 -9.87 -14.64 -25.20
C ILE A 125 -10.30 -15.82 -26.07
N ARG A 126 -9.54 -16.10 -27.14
CA ARG A 126 -9.72 -17.33 -27.93
C ARG A 126 -9.37 -18.56 -27.09
N SER A 127 -10.12 -19.65 -27.27
CA SER A 127 -9.80 -20.94 -26.63
C SER A 127 -8.31 -21.31 -26.70
N LYS A 128 -7.79 -21.90 -25.61
CA LYS A 128 -6.37 -22.29 -25.39
C LYS A 128 -5.36 -21.14 -25.26
N LYS A 129 -5.75 -19.87 -25.45
CA LYS A 129 -4.86 -18.73 -25.16
C LYS A 129 -4.81 -18.41 -23.68
N THR A 130 -3.74 -17.72 -23.30
CA THR A 130 -3.51 -17.28 -21.92
C THR A 130 -3.30 -15.79 -21.84
N GLU A 131 -3.78 -15.17 -20.77
CA GLU A 131 -3.64 -13.74 -20.49
C GLU A 131 -3.21 -13.53 -19.05
N VAL A 132 -2.38 -12.51 -18.76
CA VAL A 132 -1.93 -12.23 -17.40
C VAL A 132 -2.67 -11.02 -16.83
N LEU A 133 -3.44 -11.25 -15.77
CA LEU A 133 -4.09 -10.19 -15.00
C LEU A 133 -3.12 -9.65 -13.95
N LYS A 134 -2.97 -8.33 -13.94
CA LYS A 134 -2.17 -7.59 -12.96
C LYS A 134 -3.08 -6.72 -12.11
N ILE A 135 -2.71 -6.52 -10.85
CA ILE A 135 -3.36 -5.57 -9.95
C ILE A 135 -2.41 -4.42 -9.71
N TRP A 136 -2.90 -3.21 -9.89
CA TRP A 136 -2.16 -1.98 -9.66
C TRP A 136 -2.50 -1.39 -8.29
N GLY A 137 -1.58 -0.60 -7.75
CA GLY A 137 -1.76 0.10 -6.47
C GLY A 137 -1.37 -0.70 -5.22
N ILE A 138 -0.91 -1.94 -5.37
CA ILE A 138 -0.49 -2.78 -4.24
C ILE A 138 0.54 -3.83 -4.65
N ARG A 139 1.58 -4.01 -3.83
CA ARG A 139 2.59 -5.07 -3.96
C ARG A 139 2.42 -6.11 -2.84
N SER A 140 1.30 -6.81 -2.83
CA SER A 140 1.00 -7.83 -1.81
C SER A 140 0.49 -9.10 -2.48
N ARG A 141 0.57 -10.23 -1.75
CA ARG A 141 0.08 -11.52 -2.25
C ARG A 141 -1.41 -11.41 -2.58
N VAL A 142 -1.76 -11.82 -3.80
CA VAL A 142 -3.13 -11.82 -4.32
C VAL A 142 -3.65 -13.25 -4.31
N ARG A 143 -4.86 -13.46 -3.81
CA ARG A 143 -5.56 -14.75 -3.94
C ARG A 143 -6.49 -14.70 -5.13
N TRP A 144 -6.21 -15.51 -6.14
CA TRP A 144 -7.04 -15.62 -7.34
C TRP A 144 -7.98 -16.81 -7.23
N SER A 145 -9.19 -16.67 -7.78
CA SER A 145 -10.13 -17.78 -7.97
C SER A 145 -10.94 -17.57 -9.24
N SER A 146 -11.44 -18.66 -9.83
CA SER A 146 -12.35 -18.63 -10.97
C SER A 146 -13.73 -19.10 -10.55
N SER A 147 -14.78 -18.49 -11.08
CA SER A 147 -16.15 -18.98 -10.91
C SER A 147 -16.40 -20.27 -11.71
N ASN A 148 -15.70 -20.47 -12.83
CA ASN A 148 -15.83 -21.67 -13.65
C ASN A 148 -14.44 -22.08 -14.20
N PRO A 149 -13.70 -22.97 -13.50
CA PRO A 149 -12.36 -23.40 -13.87
C PRO A 149 -12.31 -24.28 -15.13
N PHE A 150 -13.45 -24.78 -15.60
CA PHE A 150 -13.57 -25.53 -16.86
C PHE A 150 -13.63 -24.61 -18.08
N VAL A 151 -14.13 -23.39 -17.92
CA VAL A 151 -14.16 -22.35 -18.96
C VAL A 151 -12.86 -21.53 -18.93
N ALA A 152 -12.48 -21.01 -17.76
CA ALA A 152 -11.24 -20.28 -17.58
C ALA A 152 -10.62 -20.58 -16.21
N SER A 153 -9.37 -21.02 -16.18
CA SER A 153 -8.61 -21.24 -14.93
C SER A 153 -7.60 -20.13 -14.71
N VAL A 154 -7.31 -19.78 -13.45
CA VAL A 154 -6.31 -18.77 -13.10
C VAL A 154 -5.28 -19.37 -12.16
N ASN A 155 -4.00 -19.08 -12.39
CA ASN A 155 -2.90 -19.51 -11.53
C ASN A 155 -2.59 -18.43 -10.46
N LEU A 156 -1.81 -18.78 -9.44
CA LEU A 156 -1.35 -17.92 -8.34
C LEU A 156 -0.70 -16.60 -8.79
N ARG A 157 -0.04 -16.60 -9.96
CA ARG A 157 0.58 -15.42 -10.56
C ARG A 157 -0.39 -14.52 -11.34
N GLY A 158 -1.68 -14.86 -11.39
CA GLY A 158 -2.71 -14.12 -12.15
C GLY A 158 -2.76 -14.46 -13.64
N LYS A 159 -2.08 -15.53 -14.08
CA LYS A 159 -2.19 -16.05 -15.46
C LYS A 159 -3.50 -16.80 -15.63
N VAL A 160 -4.38 -16.27 -16.47
CA VAL A 160 -5.67 -16.86 -16.86
C VAL A 160 -5.47 -17.68 -18.13
N THR A 161 -5.97 -18.92 -18.13
CA THR A 161 -5.95 -19.84 -19.26
C THR A 161 -7.38 -20.11 -19.69
N ALA A 162 -7.70 -19.77 -20.93
CA ALA A 162 -8.99 -20.08 -21.54
C ALA A 162 -9.01 -21.55 -22.00
N LYS A 163 -10.04 -22.29 -21.61
CA LYS A 163 -10.16 -23.73 -21.89
C LYS A 163 -11.31 -24.02 -22.84
N LYS A 164 -12.54 -23.74 -22.41
CA LYS A 164 -13.77 -23.98 -23.16
C LYS A 164 -14.51 -22.68 -23.44
N ARG A 165 -15.27 -22.65 -24.53
CA ARG A 165 -16.17 -21.54 -24.85
C ARG A 165 -17.15 -21.29 -23.69
N GLY A 166 -17.44 -20.02 -23.43
CA GLY A 166 -18.35 -19.62 -22.38
C GLY A 166 -17.85 -18.42 -21.56
N LYS A 167 -18.58 -18.12 -20.48
CA LYS A 167 -18.31 -16.98 -19.60
C LYS A 167 -17.83 -17.46 -18.24
N ALA A 168 -16.72 -16.89 -17.76
CA ALA A 168 -16.18 -17.13 -16.43
C ALA A 168 -15.85 -15.80 -15.75
N ILE A 169 -15.91 -15.76 -14.42
CA ILE A 169 -15.55 -14.59 -13.62
C ILE A 169 -14.33 -14.94 -12.79
N ILE A 170 -13.23 -14.23 -13.04
CA ILE A 170 -12.02 -14.32 -12.23
C ILE A 170 -12.13 -13.32 -11.08
N LYS A 171 -12.00 -13.81 -9.86
CA LYS A 171 -12.04 -13.03 -8.62
C LYS A 171 -10.62 -12.93 -8.06
N ALA A 172 -10.18 -11.72 -7.78
CA ALA A 172 -8.90 -11.46 -7.13
C ALA A 172 -9.15 -10.84 -5.75
N ARG A 173 -8.59 -11.45 -4.70
CA ARG A 173 -8.71 -10.97 -3.33
C ARG A 173 -7.37 -10.46 -2.83
N VAL A 174 -7.34 -9.22 -2.35
CA VAL A 174 -6.15 -8.58 -1.78
C VAL A 174 -6.51 -7.90 -0.47
N LYS A 175 -5.89 -8.34 0.63
CA LYS A 175 -6.10 -7.79 1.99
C LYS A 175 -7.60 -7.53 2.30
N GLY A 176 -8.44 -8.52 2.04
CA GLY A 176 -9.88 -8.46 2.28
C GLY A 176 -10.73 -7.94 1.11
N LYS A 177 -10.20 -7.04 0.25
CA LYS A 177 -10.93 -6.50 -0.90
C LYS A 177 -11.01 -7.48 -2.07
N LYS A 178 -12.15 -7.48 -2.76
CA LYS A 178 -12.43 -8.32 -3.94
C LYS A 178 -12.43 -7.45 -5.20
N LEU A 179 -11.70 -7.87 -6.22
CA LEU A 179 -11.73 -7.34 -7.58
C LEU A 179 -12.22 -8.44 -8.51
N THR A 180 -12.95 -8.07 -9.56
CA THR A 180 -13.51 -9.02 -10.52
C THR A 180 -13.06 -8.70 -11.94
N CYS A 181 -12.87 -9.74 -12.73
CA CYS A 181 -12.67 -9.66 -14.17
C CYS A 181 -13.56 -10.69 -14.86
N VAL A 182 -14.33 -10.25 -15.86
CA VAL A 182 -15.17 -11.11 -16.69
C VAL A 182 -14.36 -11.63 -17.86
N VAL A 183 -14.32 -12.94 -18.03
CA VAL A 183 -13.62 -13.62 -19.10
C VAL A 183 -14.64 -14.27 -20.02
N ILE A 184 -14.63 -13.89 -21.29
CA ILE A 184 -15.47 -14.47 -22.33
C ILE A 184 -14.56 -15.25 -23.27
N VAL A 185 -14.84 -16.54 -23.44
CA VAL A 185 -14.08 -17.45 -24.30
C VAL A 185 -14.90 -17.81 -25.52
N TYR A 186 -14.28 -17.66 -26.70
CA TYR A 186 -14.85 -18.00 -28.01
C TYR A 186 -13.89 -18.88 -28.84
#